data_AF-A0A9D6XL63-F1
#
_entry.id   AF-A0A9D6XL63-F1
#
_cell.length_a   1.000
_cell.length_b   1.000
_cell.length_c   1.000
_cell.angle_alpha   90.00
_cell.angle_beta   90.00
_cell.angle_gamma   90.00
#
_symmetry.space_group_name_H-M   'P 1'
#
loop_
_entity.id
_entity.type
_entity.pdbx_description
1 polymer ?
#
loop_
_entity_poly.entity_id
_entity_poly.type
_entity_poly.pdbx_seq_one_letter_code
_entity_poly.pdbx_strand_id
1 'polypeptide(L)'
;MNLEVKSIKGYLAKNPVAICSFLGWNDAGETASNVIDHLIDVWDATEIASIDPDNYYDYQVARPRVRLSDEGERIIDWPTTRIFLADPPGSPNSILLVQGIEPNMRWRSYVAEILDIFDDYETSLIISCGALLADAPHTRPVPVTTVAATVELTENLDFEASA
;
A
#
# COMPACT_ATOMS: atom_id res chain seq x y z
N MET A 1 -7.78 -0.10 21.30
CA MET A 1 -7.78 -0.96 20.11
C MET A 1 -6.33 -1.33 19.91
N ASN A 2 -5.98 -2.60 20.11
CA ASN A 2 -4.59 -3.02 20.20
C ASN A 2 -4.04 -3.21 18.79
N LEU A 3 -3.38 -2.18 18.25
CA LEU A 3 -2.48 -2.35 17.12
C LEU A 3 -1.32 -3.23 17.60
N GLU A 4 -1.18 -4.45 17.07
CA GLU A 4 0.11 -5.15 17.12
C GLU A 4 1.05 -4.50 16.11
N VAL A 5 1.52 -3.29 16.43
CA VAL A 5 2.69 -2.74 15.79
C VAL A 5 3.83 -3.68 16.16
N LYS A 6 4.35 -4.46 15.19
CA LYS A 6 5.67 -5.06 15.33
C LYS A 6 6.66 -3.91 15.26
N SER A 7 6.74 -3.14 16.34
CA SER A 7 7.73 -2.08 16.49
C SER A 7 9.07 -2.77 16.31
N ILE A 8 9.72 -2.49 15.18
CA ILE A 8 11.15 -2.74 15.05
C ILE A 8 11.79 -1.74 16.01
N LYS A 9 11.85 -2.11 17.30
CA LYS A 9 12.47 -1.31 18.35
C LYS A 9 13.89 -0.98 17.90
N GLY A 10 14.12 0.28 17.54
CA GLY A 10 15.43 0.79 17.14
C GLY A 10 15.59 1.16 15.66
N TYR A 11 14.58 0.99 14.82
CA TYR A 11 14.62 1.47 13.43
C TYR A 11 14.04 2.88 13.33
N LEU A 12 14.89 3.88 13.06
CA LEU A 12 14.44 5.23 12.70
C LEU A 12 14.47 5.33 11.18
N ALA A 13 13.29 5.18 10.55
CA ALA A 13 13.15 5.40 9.10
C ALA A 13 13.56 6.84 8.76
N LYS A 14 14.33 7.03 7.69
CA LYS A 14 14.83 8.35 7.32
C LYS A 14 13.82 9.05 6.42
N ASN A 15 13.00 9.92 7.00
CA ASN A 15 12.01 10.75 6.29
C ASN A 15 11.23 9.94 5.22
N PRO A 16 10.49 8.90 5.63
CA PRO A 16 10.00 7.92 4.69
C PRO A 16 9.00 8.50 3.69
N VAL A 17 8.90 7.84 2.53
CA VAL A 17 7.85 8.05 1.53
C VAL A 17 6.95 6.82 1.52
N ALA A 18 5.64 7.01 1.55
CA ALA A 18 4.69 5.92 1.43
C ALA A 18 4.23 5.73 -0.03
N ILE A 19 4.24 4.50 -0.51
CA ILE A 19 3.64 4.09 -1.79
C ILE A 19 2.52 3.10 -1.47
N CYS A 20 1.29 3.47 -1.81
CA CYS A 20 0.10 2.72 -1.46
C CYS A 20 -0.54 2.14 -2.72
N SER A 21 -0.94 0.87 -2.65
CA SER A 21 -1.87 0.26 -3.59
C SER A 21 -2.95 -0.51 -2.86
N PHE A 22 -4.16 -0.39 -3.39
CA PHE A 22 -5.33 -1.11 -2.90
C PHE A 22 -5.85 -2.01 -4.01
N LEU A 23 -5.97 -3.31 -3.74
CA LEU A 23 -6.64 -4.26 -4.62
C LEU A 23 -8.13 -3.95 -4.64
N GLY A 24 -8.77 -4.24 -5.78
CA GLY A 24 -10.21 -4.09 -5.94
C GLY A 24 -10.55 -3.42 -7.26
N TRP A 25 -11.51 -2.49 -7.23
CA TRP A 25 -12.00 -1.82 -8.42
C TRP A 25 -10.93 -0.93 -9.09
N ASN A 26 -10.00 -0.40 -8.29
CA ASN A 26 -8.95 0.52 -8.71
C ASN A 26 -7.67 -0.17 -9.21
N ASP A 27 -7.70 -1.46 -9.53
CA ASP A 27 -6.52 -2.25 -9.88
C ASP A 27 -6.69 -3.10 -11.15
N ALA A 28 -6.90 -2.42 -12.28
CA ALA A 28 -7.04 -3.06 -13.58
C ALA A 28 -5.79 -3.90 -13.93
N GLY A 29 -6.02 -5.18 -14.23
CA GLY A 29 -4.94 -6.14 -14.55
C GLY A 29 -4.00 -6.43 -13.38
N GLU A 30 -4.42 -6.13 -12.14
CA GLU A 30 -3.60 -6.27 -10.93
C GLU A 30 -2.30 -5.44 -11.00
N THR A 31 -2.30 -4.36 -11.79
CA THR A 31 -1.08 -3.60 -12.09
C THR A 31 -0.50 -2.91 -10.85
N ALA A 32 -1.35 -2.23 -10.07
CA ALA A 32 -0.90 -1.45 -8.92
C ALA A 32 -0.49 -2.36 -7.76
N SER A 33 -1.22 -3.46 -7.51
CA SER A 33 -0.83 -4.43 -6.49
C SER A 33 0.46 -5.17 -6.85
N ASN A 34 0.62 -5.59 -8.11
CA ASN A 34 1.86 -6.22 -8.59
C ASN A 34 3.08 -5.28 -8.51
N VAL A 35 2.89 -3.97 -8.64
CA VAL A 35 3.98 -3.01 -8.39
C VAL A 35 4.44 -3.10 -6.94
N ILE A 36 3.52 -3.14 -5.97
CA ILE A 36 3.90 -3.25 -4.57
C ILE A 36 4.56 -4.60 -4.29
N ASP A 37 4.03 -5.71 -4.80
CA ASP A 37 4.65 -7.05 -4.67
C ASP A 37 6.09 -7.04 -5.22
N HIS A 38 6.28 -6.48 -6.41
CA HIS A 38 7.60 -6.37 -7.02
C HIS A 38 8.57 -5.55 -6.17
N LEU A 39 8.11 -4.44 -5.59
CA LEU A 39 8.92 -3.58 -4.73
C LEU A 39 9.27 -4.25 -3.40
N ILE A 40 8.34 -5.03 -2.82
CA ILE A 40 8.60 -5.85 -1.64
C ILE A 40 9.74 -6.84 -1.92
N ASP A 41 9.66 -7.54 -3.05
CA ASP A 41 10.64 -8.55 -3.44
C ASP A 41 12.02 -7.95 -3.74
N VAL A 42 12.09 -6.89 -4.56
CA VAL A 42 13.38 -6.33 -5.01
C VAL A 42 14.11 -5.52 -3.94
N TRP A 43 13.39 -5.01 -2.93
CA TRP A 43 13.97 -4.25 -1.84
C TRP A 43 14.03 -5.00 -0.51
N ASP A 44 13.67 -6.30 -0.51
CA ASP A 44 13.64 -7.16 0.69
C ASP A 44 12.85 -6.49 1.84
N ALA A 45 11.66 -5.98 1.49
CA ALA A 45 10.88 -5.16 2.40
C ALA A 45 10.39 -5.99 3.61
N THR A 46 10.51 -5.42 4.80
CA THR A 46 10.10 -6.07 6.04
C THR A 46 8.69 -5.64 6.43
N GLU A 47 7.78 -6.58 6.67
CA GLU A 47 6.45 -6.28 7.23
C GLU A 47 6.57 -5.70 8.64
N ILE A 48 6.05 -4.50 8.85
CA ILE A 48 6.12 -3.76 10.12
C ILE A 48 4.76 -3.61 10.80
N ALA A 49 3.68 -3.66 10.04
CA ALA A 49 2.32 -3.54 10.56
C ALA A 49 1.29 -4.20 9.65
N SER A 50 0.15 -4.55 10.24
CA SER A 50 -1.03 -5.02 9.54
C SER A 50 -2.29 -4.47 10.21
N ILE A 51 -3.32 -4.16 9.44
CA ILE A 51 -4.61 -3.68 9.95
C ILE A 51 -5.48 -4.87 10.35
N ASP A 52 -6.13 -4.78 11.51
CA ASP A 52 -7.13 -5.77 11.94
C ASP A 52 -8.33 -5.80 10.97
N PRO A 53 -8.54 -6.92 10.26
CA PRO A 53 -9.53 -6.97 9.20
C PRO A 53 -10.99 -7.04 9.66
N ASP A 54 -11.24 -7.46 10.91
CA ASP A 54 -12.61 -7.75 11.41
C ASP A 54 -13.53 -6.52 11.37
N ASN A 55 -12.96 -5.31 11.43
CA ASN A 55 -13.72 -4.08 11.43
C ASN A 55 -14.00 -3.54 10.02
N TYR A 56 -13.31 -4.04 8.99
CA TYR A 56 -13.22 -3.39 7.68
C TYR A 56 -13.71 -4.24 6.52
N TYR A 57 -13.61 -5.57 6.63
CA TYR A 57 -13.95 -6.47 5.53
C TYR A 57 -15.23 -7.26 5.76
N ASP A 58 -16.01 -7.43 4.70
CA ASP A 58 -17.07 -8.41 4.62
C ASP A 58 -16.48 -9.73 4.11
N TYR A 59 -16.37 -10.73 4.99
CA TYR A 59 -15.79 -12.03 4.64
C TYR A 59 -16.62 -12.86 3.66
N GLN A 60 -17.84 -12.45 3.31
CA GLN A 60 -18.58 -13.04 2.19
C GLN A 60 -18.05 -12.55 0.83
N VAL A 61 -17.50 -11.34 0.80
CA VAL A 61 -16.89 -10.68 -0.37
C VAL A 61 -15.39 -10.97 -0.42
N ALA A 62 -14.65 -10.57 0.62
CA ALA A 62 -13.21 -10.81 0.76
C ALA A 62 -12.98 -12.09 1.60
N ARG A 63 -13.03 -13.25 0.94
CA ARG A 63 -12.96 -14.54 1.64
C ARG A 63 -11.54 -14.86 2.13
N PRO A 64 -11.35 -15.29 3.40
CA PRO A 64 -10.09 -15.85 3.85
C PRO A 64 -9.69 -17.07 3.02
N ARG A 65 -8.40 -17.20 2.74
CA ARG A 65 -7.85 -18.33 1.96
C ARG A 65 -7.14 -19.29 2.90
N VAL A 66 -7.21 -20.58 2.58
CA VAL A 66 -6.43 -21.60 3.27
C VAL A 66 -5.23 -21.94 2.39
N ARG A 67 -4.02 -21.86 2.96
CA ARG A 67 -2.79 -22.34 2.33
C ARG A 67 -2.05 -23.32 3.23
N LEU A 68 -1.02 -23.95 2.68
CA LEU A 68 -0.07 -24.75 3.44
C LEU A 68 1.23 -23.95 3.60
N SER A 69 1.86 -24.02 4.78
CA SER A 69 3.25 -23.57 4.97
C SER A 69 4.22 -24.50 4.24
N ASP A 70 5.48 -24.09 4.16
CA ASP A 70 6.55 -24.93 3.60
C ASP A 70 6.75 -26.22 4.41
N GLU A 71 6.42 -26.22 5.71
CA GLU A 71 6.39 -27.42 6.56
C GLU A 71 5.08 -28.23 6.45
N GLY A 72 4.11 -27.79 5.64
CA GLY A 72 2.83 -28.48 5.43
C GLY A 72 1.75 -28.14 6.46
N GLU A 73 1.94 -27.10 7.28
CA GLU A 73 0.93 -26.65 8.24
C GLU A 73 -0.18 -25.84 7.55
N ARG A 74 -1.44 -26.01 7.96
CA ARG A 74 -2.55 -25.22 7.41
C ARG A 74 -2.56 -23.83 8.03
N ILE A 75 -2.45 -22.82 7.18
CA ILE A 75 -2.54 -21.40 7.55
C ILE A 75 -3.80 -20.81 6.92
N ILE A 76 -4.49 -19.96 7.68
CA ILE A 76 -5.58 -19.13 7.17
C ILE A 76 -5.02 -17.75 6.90
N ASP A 77 -4.98 -17.35 5.64
CA ASP A 77 -4.66 -15.98 5.24
C ASP A 77 -5.95 -15.17 5.25
N TRP A 78 -6.06 -14.29 6.24
CA TRP A 78 -7.12 -13.31 6.33
C TRP A 78 -6.83 -12.15 5.35
N PRO A 79 -7.85 -11.60 4.66
CA PRO A 79 -7.66 -10.36 3.91
C PRO A 79 -7.23 -9.28 4.90
N THR A 80 -6.21 -8.49 4.58
CA THR A 80 -5.73 -7.41 5.46
C THR A 80 -4.94 -6.40 4.63
N THR A 81 -4.77 -5.20 5.17
CA THR A 81 -3.77 -4.25 4.68
C THR A 81 -2.49 -4.42 5.46
N ARG A 82 -1.39 -4.63 4.75
CA ARG A 82 -0.04 -4.75 5.31
C ARG A 82 0.78 -3.53 4.94
N ILE A 83 1.65 -3.16 5.86
CA ILE A 83 2.62 -2.09 5.69
C ILE A 83 4.00 -2.71 5.84
N PHE A 84 4.83 -2.49 4.82
CA PHE A 84 6.21 -2.96 4.76
C PHE A 84 7.16 -1.76 4.75
N LEU A 85 8.36 -1.97 5.27
CA LEU A 85 9.43 -0.99 5.27
C LEU A 85 10.59 -1.49 4.44
N ALA A 86 11.07 -0.67 3.53
CA ALA A 86 12.19 -0.95 2.65
C ALA A 86 13.20 0.20 2.63
N ASP A 87 14.46 -0.11 2.36
CA ASP A 87 15.51 0.89 2.12
C ASP A 87 16.15 0.62 0.76
N PRO A 88 15.60 1.21 -0.31
CA PRO A 88 16.10 0.99 -1.65
C PRO A 88 17.58 1.38 -1.76
N PRO A 89 18.43 0.56 -2.41
CA PRO A 89 19.83 0.89 -2.60
C PRO A 89 20.02 2.25 -3.29
N GLY A 90 20.78 3.15 -2.66
CA GLY A 90 21.06 4.48 -3.20
C GLY A 90 19.96 5.52 -2.97
N SER A 91 18.85 5.16 -2.34
CA SER A 91 17.83 6.13 -1.89
C SER A 91 18.28 6.80 -0.58
N PRO A 92 18.10 8.13 -0.45
CA PRO A 92 18.26 8.81 0.83
C PRO A 92 17.09 8.56 1.79
N ASN A 93 15.94 8.11 1.28
CA ASN A 93 14.70 7.90 2.02
C ASN A 93 14.37 6.41 2.15
N SER A 94 13.87 6.03 3.32
CA SER A 94 13.17 4.76 3.50
C SER A 94 11.80 4.81 2.78
N ILE A 95 11.28 3.66 2.38
CA ILE A 95 9.99 3.55 1.69
C ILE A 95 9.03 2.69 2.52
N LEU A 96 7.85 3.24 2.81
CA LEU A 96 6.72 2.49 3.33
C LEU A 96 5.90 1.97 2.16
N LEU A 97 5.76 0.66 2.04
CA LEU A 97 4.94 0.03 1.01
C LEU A 97 3.63 -0.42 1.66
N VAL A 98 2.50 0.09 1.18
CA VAL A 98 1.18 -0.31 1.66
C VAL A 98 0.50 -1.15 0.60
N GLN A 99 0.18 -2.39 0.98
CA GLN A 99 -0.58 -3.32 0.17
C GLN A 99 -1.84 -3.72 0.94
N GLY A 100 -3.00 -3.39 0.40
CA GLY A 100 -4.26 -3.76 1.04
C GLY A 100 -5.36 -4.06 0.06
N ILE A 101 -6.47 -4.57 0.56
CA ILE A 101 -7.72 -4.66 -0.21
C ILE A 101 -8.57 -3.45 0.18
N GLU A 102 -9.28 -2.86 -0.78
CA GLU A 102 -10.25 -1.81 -0.50
C GLU A 102 -11.24 -2.26 0.60
N PRO A 103 -11.42 -1.47 1.69
CA PRO A 103 -12.31 -1.86 2.78
C PRO A 103 -13.78 -1.87 2.32
N ASN A 104 -14.57 -2.80 2.83
CA ASN A 104 -16.01 -2.83 2.53
C ASN A 104 -16.79 -1.81 3.37
N MET A 105 -16.29 -1.47 4.55
CA MET A 105 -16.97 -0.59 5.50
C MET A 105 -16.00 0.27 6.31
N ARG A 106 -16.53 1.26 7.03
CA ARG A 106 -15.77 2.11 7.98
C ARG A 106 -14.54 2.81 7.39
N TRP A 107 -14.62 3.25 6.13
CA TRP A 107 -13.52 3.89 5.40
C TRP A 107 -12.81 5.00 6.17
N ARG A 108 -13.56 5.85 6.89
CA ARG A 108 -12.98 6.94 7.67
C ARG A 108 -12.04 6.43 8.77
N SER A 109 -12.42 5.37 9.46
CA SER A 109 -11.60 4.75 10.50
C SER A 109 -10.43 3.98 9.89
N TYR A 110 -10.66 3.26 8.80
CA TYR A 110 -9.61 2.55 8.05
C TYR A 110 -8.49 3.50 7.59
N VAL A 111 -8.87 4.62 6.96
CA VAL A 111 -7.90 5.63 6.51
C VAL A 111 -7.20 6.27 7.71
N ALA A 112 -7.92 6.57 8.79
CA ALA A 112 -7.31 7.11 10.01
C ALA A 112 -6.24 6.17 10.58
N GLU A 113 -6.50 4.86 10.65
CA GLU A 113 -5.50 3.89 11.13
C GLU A 113 -4.24 3.85 10.26
N ILE A 114 -4.38 3.94 8.93
CA ILE A 114 -3.22 4.02 8.02
C ILE A 114 -2.45 5.33 8.25
N LEU A 115 -3.17 6.45 8.38
CA LEU A 115 -2.55 7.76 8.60
C LEU A 115 -1.86 7.86 9.96
N ASP A 116 -2.41 7.22 11.00
CA ASP A 116 -1.77 7.13 12.32
C ASP A 116 -0.41 6.42 12.22
N ILE A 117 -0.33 5.33 11.43
CA ILE A 117 0.95 4.67 11.14
C ILE A 117 1.89 5.62 10.38
N PHE A 118 1.40 6.37 9.40
CA PHE A 118 2.24 7.32 8.67
C PHE A 118 2.76 8.46 9.54
N ASP A 119 1.96 8.93 10.50
CA ASP A 119 2.34 9.94 11.50
C ASP A 119 3.43 9.40 12.44
N ASP A 120 3.28 8.17 12.96
CA ASP A 120 4.28 7.50 13.81
C ASP A 120 5.66 7.37 13.13
N TYR A 121 5.69 7.29 11.81
CA TYR A 121 6.91 7.21 11.00
C TYR A 121 7.34 8.54 10.39
N GLU A 122 6.65 9.64 10.70
CA GLU A 122 6.91 10.99 10.14
C GLU A 122 6.99 10.98 8.59
N THR A 123 6.02 10.31 7.96
CA THR A 123 5.99 10.13 6.51
C THR A 123 5.85 11.47 5.79
N SER A 124 6.78 11.73 4.87
CA SER A 124 6.91 13.04 4.20
C SER A 124 6.07 13.19 2.93
N LEU A 125 5.74 12.07 2.28
CA LEU A 125 4.98 12.03 1.04
C LEU A 125 4.21 10.72 0.95
N ILE A 126 2.97 10.79 0.47
CA ILE A 126 2.13 9.62 0.19
C ILE A 126 1.83 9.61 -1.31
N ILE A 127 2.15 8.50 -1.97
CA ILE A 127 1.88 8.23 -3.38
C ILE A 127 0.84 7.12 -3.43
N SER A 128 -0.34 7.38 -3.97
CA SER A 128 -1.37 6.36 -4.18
C SER A 128 -1.36 5.91 -5.64
N CYS A 129 -1.20 4.61 -5.85
CA CYS A 129 -1.15 3.99 -7.17
C CYS A 129 -2.44 3.22 -7.45
N GLY A 130 -3.00 3.42 -8.64
CA GLY A 130 -4.14 2.68 -9.16
C GLY A 130 -4.02 2.45 -10.66
N ALA A 131 -4.81 1.52 -11.17
CA ALA A 131 -4.91 1.21 -12.59
C ALA A 131 -6.39 1.10 -12.98
N LEU A 132 -6.74 1.70 -14.10
CA LEU A 132 -8.12 1.79 -14.59
C LEU A 132 -8.20 1.22 -16.00
N LEU A 133 -9.33 0.62 -16.35
CA LEU A 133 -9.61 0.23 -17.73
C LEU A 133 -9.78 1.49 -18.58
N ALA A 134 -9.04 1.55 -19.69
CA ALA A 134 -9.07 2.67 -20.62
C ALA A 134 -9.11 2.17 -22.06
N ASP A 135 -9.68 2.97 -22.96
CA ASP A 135 -9.65 2.74 -24.40
C ASP A 135 -8.25 3.03 -24.95
N ALA A 136 -7.31 2.12 -24.71
CA ALA A 136 -5.92 2.21 -25.14
C ALA A 136 -5.46 0.90 -25.80
N PRO A 137 -4.85 0.93 -27.00
CA PRO A 137 -4.33 -0.27 -27.63
C PRO A 137 -3.05 -0.77 -26.93
N HIS A 138 -2.92 -2.07 -26.71
CA HIS A 138 -1.75 -2.72 -26.11
C HIS A 138 -0.44 -2.64 -26.95
N THR A 139 -0.48 -1.95 -28.11
CA THR A 139 0.65 -1.77 -29.03
C THR A 139 1.24 -0.35 -28.97
N ARG A 140 0.85 0.43 -27.98
CA ARG A 140 1.35 1.79 -27.70
C ARG A 140 1.78 1.89 -26.24
N PRO A 141 2.61 2.89 -25.88
CA PRO A 141 2.96 3.14 -24.48
C PRO A 141 1.71 3.28 -23.60
N VAL A 142 1.79 2.77 -22.37
CA VAL A 142 0.70 2.84 -21.40
C VAL A 142 0.50 4.29 -20.96
N PRO A 143 -0.71 4.87 -21.09
CA PRO A 143 -0.98 6.22 -20.59
C PRO A 143 -0.96 6.23 -19.06
N VAL A 144 -0.36 7.27 -18.48
CA VAL A 144 -0.32 7.51 -17.05
C VAL A 144 -0.90 8.88 -16.76
N THR A 145 -1.77 8.96 -15.75
CA THR A 145 -2.35 10.21 -15.25
C THR A 145 -1.89 10.41 -13.81
N THR A 146 -1.48 11.64 -13.49
CA THR A 146 -0.93 12.01 -12.18
C THR A 146 -1.61 13.25 -11.66
N VAL A 147 -2.04 13.21 -10.40
CA VAL A 147 -2.62 14.35 -9.70
C VAL A 147 -1.88 14.60 -8.38
N ALA A 148 -1.82 15.85 -7.95
CA ALA A 148 -1.13 16.29 -6.75
C ALA A 148 -2.04 17.13 -5.85
N ALA A 149 -1.89 16.97 -4.53
CA ALA A 149 -2.72 17.67 -3.54
C ALA A 149 -2.23 19.09 -3.22
N THR A 150 -0.97 19.42 -3.51
CA THR A 150 -0.37 20.72 -3.17
C THR A 150 0.22 21.37 -4.41
N VAL A 151 0.23 22.71 -4.43
CA VAL A 151 0.84 23.50 -5.50
C VAL A 151 2.33 23.17 -5.65
N GLU A 152 3.03 22.98 -4.53
CA GLU A 152 4.44 22.59 -4.52
C GLU A 152 4.68 21.27 -5.25
N LEU A 153 3.82 20.26 -5.06
CA LEU A 153 3.94 18.97 -5.77
C LEU A 153 3.59 19.11 -7.25
N THR A 154 2.57 19.90 -7.59
CA THR A 154 2.20 20.22 -8.98
C THR A 154 3.38 20.86 -9.73
N GLU A 155 4.01 21.88 -9.14
CA GLU A 155 5.11 22.64 -9.77
C GLU A 155 6.41 21.82 -9.88
N ASN A 156 6.72 21.00 -8.88
CA ASN A 156 7.97 20.23 -8.84
C ASN A 156 7.92 18.93 -9.65
N LEU A 157 6.73 18.31 -9.82
CA LEU A 157 6.58 17.00 -10.46
C LEU A 157 5.84 17.04 -11.81
N ASP A 158 5.39 18.22 -12.24
CA ASP A 158 4.58 18.41 -13.47
C ASP A 158 3.27 17.59 -13.43
N PHE A 159 2.63 17.55 -12.26
CA PHE A 159 1.37 16.83 -12.04
C PHE A 159 0.18 17.78 -12.12
N GLU A 160 -0.98 17.28 -12.52
CA GLU A 160 -2.22 18.07 -12.48
C GLU A 160 -2.65 18.33 -11.03
N ALA A 161 -3.32 19.44 -10.76
CA ALA A 161 -3.88 19.68 -9.44
C ALA A 161 -5.06 18.72 -9.18
N SER A 162 -5.10 18.12 -7.99
CA SER A 162 -6.28 17.39 -7.55
C SER A 162 -7.48 18.34 -7.47
N ALA A 163 -8.63 17.90 -7.98
CA ALA A 163 -9.89 18.63 -7.89
C ALA A 163 -10.46 18.70 -6.47
#